data_AF-A0A4R5KTE9-F1
#
_entry.id   AF-A0A4R5KTE9-F1
#
_cell.length_a   1.000
_cell.length_b   1.000
_cell.length_c   1.000
_cell.angle_alpha   90.00
_cell.angle_beta   90.00
_cell.angle_gamma   90.00
#
_symmetry.space_group_name_H-M   'P 1'
#
loop_
_entity.id
_entity.type
_entity.pdbx_description
1 polymer ?
#
loop_
_entity_poly.entity_id
_entity_poly.type
_entity_poly.pdbx_seq_one_letter_code
_entity_poly.pdbx_strand_id
1 'polypeptide(L)' 'MKLNTKYVGLDVSKETIAVAIADEGREAPRFWGTITNTEAAVRKLMKQLGEPGQLQVCY' A
#
# COMPACT_ATOMS: atom_id res chain seq x y z
N MET A 1 -9.34 15.92 12.84
CA MET A 1 -8.57 15.40 11.68
C MET A 1 -9.37 14.30 11.05
N LYS A 2 -9.69 14.36 9.74
CA LYS A 2 -10.19 13.17 9.04
C LYS A 2 -9.02 12.18 8.93
N LEU A 3 -9.07 11.09 9.69
CA LEU A 3 -8.17 9.96 9.53
C LEU A 3 -8.61 9.26 8.24
N ASN A 4 -8.13 9.72 7.09
CA ASN A 4 -8.50 9.13 5.81
C ASN A 4 -7.73 7.81 5.68
N THR A 5 -8.32 6.73 6.18
CA THR A 5 -7.72 5.39 6.15
C THR A 5 -7.39 5.03 4.71
N LYS A 6 -6.16 4.58 4.46
CA LYS A 6 -5.74 4.08 3.15
C LYS A 6 -5.67 2.57 3.21
N TYR A 7 -6.37 1.93 2.29
CA TYR A 7 -6.33 0.49 2.08
C TYR A 7 -5.27 0.18 1.04
N VAL A 8 -4.34 -0.69 1.36
CA VAL A 8 -3.19 -1.05 0.54
C VAL A 8 -3.29 -2.52 0.19
N GLY A 9 -3.50 -2.82 -1.09
CA GLY A 9 -3.43 -4.17 -1.63
C GLY A 9 -2.01 -4.46 -2.14
N LEU A 10 -1.42 -5.55 -1.67
CA LEU A 10 -0.13 -6.04 -2.11
C LEU A 10 -0.32 -7.37 -2.84
N ASP A 11 -0.04 -7.40 -4.14
CA ASP A 11 0.01 -8.64 -4.90
C ASP A 11 1.47 -9.10 -4.98
N VAL A 12 1.80 -10.12 -4.17
CA VAL A 12 3.18 -10.55 -3.92
C VAL A 12 3.58 -11.67 -4.87
N SER A 13 4.59 -11.42 -5.68
CA SER A 13 5.25 -12.40 -6.55
C SER A 13 6.68 -12.71 -6.07
N LYS A 14 7.32 -13.71 -6.69
CA LYS A 14 8.66 -14.18 -6.28
C LYS A 14 9.72 -13.06 -6.25
N GLU A 15 9.65 -12.12 -7.19
CA GLU A 15 10.67 -11.06 -7.35
C GLU A 15 10.12 -9.65 -7.13
N THR A 16 8.81 -9.46 -7.27
CA THR A 16 8.16 -8.14 -7.26
C THR A 16 6.85 -8.17 -6.47
N ILE A 17 6.40 -7.01 -6.03
CA ILE A 17 5.11 -6.80 -5.35
C ILE A 17 4.40 -5.67 -6.08
N ALA A 18 3.23 -5.95 -6.64
CA ALA A 18 2.34 -4.93 -7.20
C ALA A 18 1.52 -4.29 -6.07
N VAL A 19 1.40 -2.97 -6.10
CA VAL A 19 0.78 -2.18 -5.03
C VAL A 19 -0.42 -1.44 -5.59
N ALA A 20 -1.57 -1.65 -4.96
CA ALA A 20 -2.78 -0.89 -5.20
C ALA A 20 -3.18 -0.15 -3.91
N ILE A 21 -3.71 1.07 -4.04
CA ILE A 21 -4.15 1.87 -2.89
C ILE A 21 -5.58 2.31 -3.15
N ALA A 22 -6.46 2.13 -2.17
CA ALA A 22 -7.76 2.78 -2.12
C ALA A 22 -7.80 3.76 -0.95
N ASP A 23 -8.41 4.92 -1.16
CA ASP A 23 -8.75 5.83 -0.07
C ASP A 23 -10.07 5.36 0.59
N GLU A 24 -10.32 5.82 1.82
CA GLU A 24 -11.52 5.48 2.57
C GLU A 24 -12.81 5.83 1.81
N GLY A 25 -13.62 4.81 1.53
CA GLY A 25 -14.84 4.97 0.74
C GLY A 25 -15.13 3.72 -0.12
N ARG A 26 -15.98 3.88 -1.14
CA ARG A 26 -16.24 2.86 -2.17
C ARG A 26 -15.53 3.17 -3.49
N GLU A 27 -14.47 3.98 -3.43
CA GLU A 27 -13.69 4.32 -4.60
C GLU A 27 -12.87 3.12 -5.09
N ALA A 28 -12.69 3.03 -6.40
CA ALA A 28 -11.88 1.97 -6.98
C ALA A 28 -10.42 2.11 -6.52
N PRO A 29 -9.73 1.01 -6.19
CA PRO A 29 -8.31 1.05 -5.88
C PRO A 29 -7.52 1.55 -7.09
N ARG A 30 -6.62 2.51 -6.86
CA ARG A 30 -5.66 2.98 -7.86
C ARG A 30 -4.40 2.13 -7.82
N PHE A 31 -3.92 1.73 -8.99
CA PHE A 31 -2.61 1.13 -9.10
C PHE A 31 -1.54 2.17 -8.78
N TRP A 32 -0.70 1.88 -7.79
CA TRP A 32 0.36 2.76 -7.35
C TRP A 32 1.67 2.48 -8.07
N GLY A 33 1.98 1.20 -8.29
CA GLY A 33 3.21 0.77 -8.93
C GLY A 33 3.66 -0.59 -8.43
N THR A 34 4.87 -0.96 -8.82
CA THR A 34 5.49 -2.24 -8.47
C THR A 34 6.79 -1.98 -7.72
N ILE A 35 7.06 -2.75 -6.68
CA ILE A 35 8.32 -2.71 -5.93
C ILE A 35 9.02 -4.07 -5.98
N THR A 36 10.31 -4.13 -5.71
CA THR A 36 11.03 -5.40 -5.53
C THR A 36 10.56 -6.08 -4.24
N ASN A 37 10.40 -7.40 -4.25
CA ASN A 37 10.04 -8.18 -3.06
C ASN A 37 11.22 -8.27 -2.07
N THR A 38 11.49 -7.16 -1.39
CA THR A 38 12.52 -7.02 -0.37
C THR A 38 11.97 -6.22 0.81
N GLU A 39 12.40 -6.56 2.03
CA GLU A 39 11.96 -5.85 3.24
C GLU A 39 12.28 -4.34 3.19
N ALA A 40 13.41 -3.97 2.60
CA ALA A 40 13.81 -2.57 2.46
C ALA A 40 12.83 -1.79 1.56
N ALA A 41 12.40 -2.39 0.44
CA ALA A 41 11.44 -1.77 -0.47
C ALA A 41 10.06 -1.64 0.17
N VAL A 42 9.60 -2.65 0.91
CA VAL A 42 8.32 -2.60 1.64
C VAL A 42 8.36 -1.53 2.73
N ARG A 43 9.45 -1.45 3.52
CA ARG A 43 9.62 -0.40 4.54
C ARG A 43 9.61 1.00 3.92
N LYS A 44 10.24 1.17 2.75
CA LYS A 44 10.23 2.44 2.01
C LYS A 44 8.82 2.77 1.52
N LEU A 45 8.10 1.79 0.97
CA LEU A 45 6.71 1.94 0.53
C LEU A 45 5.83 2.41 1.69
N MET A 46 5.85 1.72 2.83
CA MET A 46 5.01 2.09 3.99
C MET A 46 5.28 3.53 4.45
N LYS A 47 6.54 3.96 4.47
CA LYS A 47 6.90 5.36 4.77
C LYS A 47 6.39 6.37 3.75
N GLN A 48 6.28 5.98 2.47
CA GLN A 48 5.74 6.84 1.41
C GLN A 48 4.22 6.92 1.45
N LEU A 49 3.55 5.85 1.90
CA LEU A 49 2.08 5.77 1.94
C LEU A 49 1.47 6.60 3.07
N GLY A 50 2.16 6.72 4.21
CA GLY A 50 1.75 7.60 5.31
C GLY A 50 2.10 7.05 6.68
N GLU A 51 1.39 7.54 7.70
CA GLU A 51 1.56 7.07 9.07
C GLU A 51 0.94 5.69 9.28
N PRO A 52 1.60 4.78 10.02
CA PRO A 52 1.15 3.40 10.20
C PRO A 52 -0.24 3.26 10.83
N GLY A 53 -0.68 4.26 11.61
CA GLY A 53 -2.03 4.28 12.19
C GLY A 53 -3.17 4.51 11.19
N GLN A 54 -2.87 4.85 9.94
CA GLN A 54 -3.84 5.13 8.88
C GLN A 54 -3.78 4.12 7.72
N LEU A 55 -2.86 3.16 7.76
CA LEU A 55 -2.66 2.18 6.70
C LEU A 55 -3.30 0.84 7.09
N GLN A 56 -4.17 0.33 6.23
CA GLN A 56 -4.74 -1.01 6.32
C GLN A 56 -4.19 -1.83 5.16
N VAL A 57 -3.37 -2.84 5.44
CA VAL A 57 -2.65 -3.60 4.41
C VAL A 57 -3.23 -5.00 4.28
N CYS A 58 -3.46 -5.44 3.05
CA CYS A 58 -3.85 -6.81 2.70
C CYS A 58 -2.85 -7.36 1.67
N TYR A 59 -2.45 -8.62 1.81
CA TYR A 59 -1.47 -9.29 0.96
C TYR A 59 -1.80 -10.77 0.77
#